data_AF-A0AAV0XQ57-F1
#
_entry.id   AF-A0AAV0XQ57-F1
#
_cell.length_a   1.000
_cell.length_b   1.000
_cell.length_c   1.000
_cell.angle_alpha   90.00
_cell.angle_beta   90.00
_cell.angle_gamma   90.00
#
_symmetry.space_group_name_H-M   'P 1'
#
loop_
_entity.id
_entity.type
_entity.pdbx_description
1 polymer ?
#
loop_
_entity_poly.entity_id
_entity_poly.type
_entity_poly.pdbx_seq_one_letter_code
_entity_poly.pdbx_strand_id
1 'polypeptide(L)'
;MFFKHLLKINEDLVDKKHLDIFYNYDSKCNLRMAPKLTYLHIHPGPFDKMKVRLAAQVFSATVAAGMSTALNGNLLPIDCQKTIHFINDMDKLFDIFNSRETPNGKIFNRPFNNESPQLDHLIKMTEMFKNLKVINKKNDTDVTNRINFINGWLVSISVLQMLWKSLNSDPNQPYAISTGRVNQDGIENLIGVFRQQHGNSTNPTPVQFIQSFKKIFCLQYFKHSPGANCLEDFDQILTHVSEQPSSNKINQLFAAEEQNHLFNFKSIKIGTVDYRKLNIPEGNAYTYVCGYFMKKCLEKHVCQVCIEYANHQKTLDQSFLLAFFKSYSANDSTNFGKLFMPHDEFYNYVIKLEDIYVDNFSSIAINDNIGSTMKDRLCNVRFSHPCELFNKQFLMDLFIRFRIFTAIRFLNRSMMSETKRKNRKLSILKHL
;
A
#
# COMPACT_ATOMS: atom_id res chain seq x y z
N MET A 1 -16.74 6.88 8.88
CA MET A 1 -17.93 6.29 9.52
C MET A 1 -17.63 4.98 10.23
N PHE A 2 -17.06 3.98 9.56
CA PHE A 2 -16.66 2.67 10.13
C PHE A 2 -15.94 2.72 11.49
N PHE A 3 -15.08 3.72 11.74
CA PHE A 3 -14.33 3.84 13.01
C PHE A 3 -15.16 4.35 14.18
N LYS A 4 -16.31 5.00 13.92
CA LYS A 4 -17.15 5.63 14.94
C LYS A 4 -18.44 4.85 15.20
N HIS A 5 -18.93 4.13 14.19
CA HIS A 5 -20.25 3.50 14.17
C HIS A 5 -20.12 2.01 13.86
N LEU A 6 -21.14 1.26 14.24
CA LEU A 6 -21.37 -0.09 13.72
C LEU A 6 -22.06 0.04 12.37
N LEU A 7 -21.67 -0.82 11.43
CA LEU A 7 -22.32 -0.92 10.13
C LEU A 7 -23.12 -2.22 10.14
N LYS A 8 -24.45 -2.14 9.95
CA LYS A 8 -25.34 -3.30 9.86
C LYS A 8 -25.80 -3.44 8.42
N ILE A 9 -25.44 -4.55 7.77
CA ILE A 9 -25.82 -4.84 6.38
C ILE A 9 -26.75 -6.05 6.44
N ASN A 10 -28.04 -5.84 6.18
CA ASN A 10 -29.08 -6.85 6.47
C ASN A 10 -29.06 -7.24 7.97
N GLU A 11 -28.70 -8.49 8.28
CA GLU A 11 -28.52 -8.99 9.65
C GLU A 11 -27.05 -9.00 10.11
N ASP A 12 -26.11 -8.81 9.19
CA ASP A 12 -24.69 -8.90 9.46
C ASP A 12 -24.12 -7.62 10.08
N LEU A 13 -23.23 -7.78 11.05
CA LEU A 13 -22.56 -6.68 11.73
C LEU A 13 -21.11 -6.54 11.27
N VAL A 14 -20.74 -5.31 10.92
CA VAL A 14 -19.40 -4.89 10.52
C VAL A 14 -18.88 -3.91 11.55
N ASP A 15 -17.78 -4.29 12.20
CA ASP A 15 -17.22 -3.55 13.33
C ASP A 15 -15.69 -3.45 13.25
N LYS A 16 -15.20 -2.24 13.47
CA LYS A 16 -13.79 -1.90 13.69
C LYS A 16 -13.13 -2.75 14.79
N LYS A 17 -13.88 -3.27 15.77
CA LYS A 17 -13.33 -4.16 16.82
C LYS A 17 -12.51 -5.32 16.24
N HIS A 18 -12.95 -5.90 15.12
CA HIS A 18 -12.25 -7.02 14.47
C HIS A 18 -10.88 -6.59 13.93
N LEU A 19 -10.79 -5.36 13.42
CA LEU A 19 -9.54 -4.78 12.95
C LEU A 19 -8.59 -4.47 14.12
N ASP A 20 -9.12 -4.03 15.27
CA ASP A 20 -8.34 -3.81 16.48
C ASP A 20 -7.70 -5.13 16.97
N ILE A 21 -8.48 -6.22 17.04
CA ILE A 21 -7.99 -7.56 17.43
C ILE A 21 -6.89 -8.03 16.45
N PHE A 22 -7.17 -7.97 15.15
CA PHE A 22 -6.20 -8.35 14.12
C PHE A 22 -4.90 -7.55 14.21
N TYR A 23 -4.99 -6.23 14.37
CA TYR A 23 -3.81 -5.38 14.51
C TYR A 23 -3.00 -5.70 15.77
N ASN A 24 -3.65 -5.93 16.90
CA ASN A 24 -2.98 -6.25 18.17
C ASN A 24 -2.21 -7.57 18.11
N TYR A 25 -2.71 -8.54 17.32
CA TYR A 25 -1.99 -9.77 17.00
C TYR A 25 -0.86 -9.51 16.01
N ASP A 26 -1.19 -9.06 14.79
CA ASP A 26 -0.25 -8.94 13.66
C ASP A 26 0.88 -7.96 13.94
N SER A 27 0.69 -6.94 14.79
CA SER A 27 1.74 -5.98 15.14
C SER A 27 2.88 -6.57 15.98
N LYS A 28 2.63 -7.69 16.68
CA LYS A 28 3.63 -8.38 17.51
C LYS A 28 4.45 -9.41 16.72
N CYS A 29 3.96 -9.81 15.55
CA CYS A 29 4.64 -10.78 14.68
C CYS A 29 5.89 -10.16 14.03
N ASN A 30 6.98 -10.95 13.99
CA ASN A 30 8.22 -10.58 13.29
C ASN A 30 7.96 -10.42 11.78
N LEU A 31 7.26 -11.38 11.17
CA LEU A 31 6.74 -11.29 9.81
C LEU A 31 5.23 -11.06 9.86
N ARG A 32 4.81 -9.92 9.33
CA ARG A 32 3.43 -9.46 9.39
C ARG A 32 2.67 -9.81 8.11
N MET A 33 1.43 -10.25 8.26
CA MET A 33 0.51 -10.47 7.14
C MET A 33 0.11 -9.15 6.49
N ALA A 34 -0.07 -8.10 7.31
CA ALA A 34 -0.45 -6.74 6.89
C ALA A 34 0.59 -5.68 7.31
N PRO A 35 1.82 -5.69 6.75
CA PRO A 35 2.97 -4.91 7.25
C PRO A 35 2.81 -3.39 7.09
N LYS A 36 1.87 -2.92 6.28
CA LYS A 36 1.56 -1.49 6.09
C LYS A 36 0.63 -0.94 7.19
N LEU A 37 -0.13 -1.80 7.86
CA LEU A 37 -1.05 -1.40 8.92
C LEU A 37 -0.25 -0.99 10.17
N THR A 38 -0.48 0.22 10.68
CA THR A 38 0.22 0.78 11.84
C THR A 38 -0.78 1.36 12.83
N TYR A 39 -0.31 1.74 14.02
CA TYR A 39 -1.13 2.38 15.05
C TYR A 39 -1.95 3.57 14.50
N LEU A 40 -1.36 4.42 13.66
CA LEU A 40 -2.06 5.58 13.07
C LEU A 40 -3.23 5.20 12.14
N HIS A 41 -3.24 3.98 11.60
CA HIS A 41 -4.38 3.47 10.83
C HIS A 41 -5.55 3.11 11.73
N ILE A 42 -5.26 2.62 12.93
CA ILE A 42 -6.24 2.10 13.89
C ILE A 42 -6.75 3.18 14.83
N HIS A 43 -5.88 4.12 15.19
CA HIS A 43 -6.15 5.25 16.08
C HIS A 43 -5.69 6.56 15.43
N PRO A 44 -6.34 7.00 14.33
CA PRO A 44 -5.95 8.21 13.62
C PRO A 44 -6.26 9.48 14.44
N GLY A 45 -5.26 10.36 14.58
CA GLY A 45 -5.45 11.70 15.10
C GLY A 45 -6.24 12.60 14.13
N PRO A 46 -6.59 13.84 14.53
CA PRO A 46 -7.39 14.76 13.71
C PRO A 46 -6.82 14.99 12.30
N PHE A 47 -5.52 15.22 12.17
CA PHE A 47 -4.85 15.43 10.88
C PHE A 47 -4.62 14.15 10.09
N ASP A 48 -4.55 13.00 10.77
CA ASP A 48 -4.39 11.70 10.12
C ASP A 48 -5.68 11.28 9.42
N LYS A 49 -6.85 11.72 9.91
CA LYS A 49 -8.15 11.49 9.26
C LYS A 49 -8.25 12.10 7.86
N MET A 50 -7.42 13.09 7.53
CA MET A 50 -7.35 13.68 6.18
C MET A 50 -6.45 12.89 5.21
N LYS A 51 -5.70 11.91 5.70
CA LYS A 51 -4.76 11.15 4.86
C LYS A 51 -5.47 9.96 4.24
N VAL A 52 -5.93 10.12 2.99
CA VAL A 52 -6.57 9.06 2.21
C VAL A 52 -5.76 7.76 2.22
N ARG A 53 -4.42 7.86 2.17
CA ARG A 53 -3.51 6.71 2.27
C ARG A 53 -3.78 5.80 3.48
N LEU A 54 -4.07 6.37 4.65
CA LEU A 54 -4.34 5.56 5.85
C LEU A 54 -5.65 4.81 5.70
N ALA A 55 -6.71 5.46 5.19
CA ALA A 55 -7.99 4.80 4.95
C ALA A 55 -7.87 3.71 3.88
N ALA A 56 -7.25 4.00 2.73
CA ALA A 56 -7.07 3.04 1.65
C ALA A 56 -6.24 1.81 2.09
N GLN A 57 -5.26 1.99 2.99
CA GLN A 57 -4.48 0.87 3.52
C GLN A 57 -5.28 0.00 4.50
N VAL A 58 -6.20 0.59 5.28
CA VAL A 58 -7.14 -0.16 6.13
C VAL A 58 -8.09 -1.00 5.27
N PHE A 59 -8.71 -0.38 4.26
CA PHE A 59 -9.63 -1.02 3.33
C PHE A 59 -8.91 -1.68 2.16
N SER A 60 -7.83 -2.43 2.44
CA SER A 60 -7.04 -3.07 1.38
C SER A 60 -7.25 -4.58 1.32
N ALA A 61 -7.14 -5.14 0.12
CA ALA A 61 -7.14 -6.59 -0.07
C ALA A 61 -6.05 -7.30 0.76
N THR A 62 -4.92 -6.64 1.02
CA THR A 62 -3.87 -7.19 1.89
C THR A 62 -4.31 -7.31 3.35
N VAL A 63 -5.07 -6.35 3.87
CA VAL A 63 -5.64 -6.43 5.23
C VAL A 63 -6.72 -7.51 5.27
N ALA A 64 -7.61 -7.55 4.26
CA ALA A 64 -8.61 -8.61 4.15
C ALA A 64 -7.96 -10.00 4.13
N ALA A 65 -6.93 -10.21 3.30
CA ALA A 65 -6.21 -11.48 3.21
C ALA A 65 -5.56 -11.88 4.53
N GLY A 66 -4.89 -10.94 5.22
CA GLY A 66 -4.30 -11.21 6.53
C GLY A 66 -5.34 -11.55 7.59
N MET A 67 -6.48 -10.86 7.59
CA MET A 67 -7.58 -11.19 8.49
C MET A 67 -8.21 -12.55 8.14
N SER A 68 -8.36 -12.90 6.86
CA SER A 68 -8.85 -14.22 6.43
C SER A 68 -7.92 -15.34 6.91
N THR A 69 -6.61 -15.17 6.76
CA THR A 69 -5.62 -16.13 7.27
C THR A 69 -5.70 -16.25 8.79
N ALA A 70 -5.80 -15.13 9.51
CA ALA A 70 -5.92 -15.13 10.97
C ALA A 70 -7.22 -15.81 11.45
N LEU A 71 -8.34 -15.58 10.75
CA LEU A 71 -9.62 -16.25 11.02
C LEU A 71 -9.51 -17.77 10.84
N ASN A 72 -8.94 -18.23 9.72
CA ASN A 72 -8.74 -19.66 9.46
C ASN A 72 -7.72 -20.30 10.42
N GLY A 73 -6.82 -19.51 11.00
CA GLY A 73 -5.91 -19.92 12.08
C GLY A 73 -6.51 -19.82 13.49
N ASN A 74 -7.83 -19.63 13.63
CA ASN A 74 -8.55 -19.48 14.91
C ASN A 74 -8.06 -18.32 15.80
N LEU A 75 -7.43 -17.29 15.22
CA LEU A 75 -6.97 -16.10 15.96
C LEU A 75 -8.00 -14.96 15.98
N LEU A 76 -8.95 -14.99 15.05
CA LEU A 76 -10.05 -14.05 15.00
C LEU A 76 -11.37 -14.79 15.22
N PRO A 77 -12.35 -14.15 15.87
CA PRO A 77 -13.67 -14.74 16.04
C PRO A 77 -14.41 -14.85 14.71
N ILE A 78 -15.29 -15.84 14.59
CA ILE A 78 -16.02 -16.15 13.35
C ILE A 78 -16.88 -14.96 12.86
N ASP A 79 -17.38 -14.14 13.78
CA ASP A 79 -18.13 -12.91 13.46
C ASP A 79 -17.30 -11.87 12.69
N CYS A 80 -15.97 -12.00 12.64
CA CYS A 80 -15.11 -11.11 11.87
C CYS A 80 -15.26 -11.28 10.35
N GLN A 81 -15.77 -12.42 9.88
CA GLN A 81 -15.88 -12.76 8.47
C GLN A 81 -16.59 -11.66 7.66
N LYS A 82 -17.67 -11.10 8.22
CA LYS A 82 -18.44 -10.03 7.56
C LYS A 82 -17.66 -8.74 7.44
N THR A 83 -16.82 -8.42 8.43
CA THR A 83 -15.92 -7.26 8.37
C THR A 83 -14.82 -7.46 7.34
N ILE A 84 -14.28 -8.68 7.20
CA ILE A 84 -13.29 -9.03 6.16
C ILE A 84 -13.88 -8.83 4.76
N HIS A 85 -15.09 -9.36 4.52
CA HIS A 85 -15.77 -9.19 3.24
C HIS A 85 -16.03 -7.72 2.92
N PHE A 86 -16.52 -6.94 3.90
CA PHE A 86 -16.71 -5.50 3.73
C PHE A 86 -15.40 -4.77 3.37
N ILE A 87 -14.29 -5.08 4.05
CA ILE A 87 -12.98 -4.49 3.75
C ILE A 87 -12.55 -4.79 2.31
N ASN A 88 -12.71 -6.04 1.87
CA ASN A 88 -12.35 -6.47 0.53
C ASN A 88 -13.27 -5.85 -0.55
N ASP A 89 -14.56 -5.74 -0.27
CA ASP A 89 -15.54 -5.18 -1.18
C ASP A 89 -15.33 -3.68 -1.38
N MET A 90 -14.94 -2.97 -0.30
CA MET A 90 -14.53 -1.56 -0.37
C MET A 90 -13.20 -1.37 -1.11
N ASP A 91 -12.22 -2.27 -0.98
CA ASP A 91 -10.96 -2.24 -1.76
C ASP A 91 -11.26 -2.28 -3.26
N LYS A 92 -12.07 -3.25 -3.69
CA LYS A 92 -12.47 -3.42 -5.09
C LYS A 92 -13.25 -2.21 -5.61
N LEU A 93 -14.21 -1.70 -4.82
CA LEU A 93 -14.98 -0.51 -5.20
C LEU A 93 -14.05 0.70 -5.37
N PHE A 94 -13.14 0.93 -4.42
CA PHE A 94 -12.17 2.01 -4.49
C PHE A 94 -11.24 1.86 -5.71
N ASP A 95 -10.80 0.64 -6.02
CA ASP A 95 -9.99 0.35 -7.19
C ASP A 95 -10.72 0.68 -8.51
N ILE A 96 -12.04 0.37 -8.61
CA ILE A 96 -12.87 0.73 -9.79
C ILE A 96 -12.95 2.25 -9.95
N PHE A 97 -13.07 3.01 -8.85
CA PHE A 97 -13.16 4.48 -8.88
C PHE A 97 -11.80 5.20 -8.93
N ASN A 98 -10.70 4.46 -8.88
CA ASN A 98 -9.34 4.98 -9.00
C ASN A 98 -8.53 4.19 -10.03
N SER A 99 -9.20 3.77 -11.12
CA SER A 99 -8.63 2.92 -12.15
C SER A 99 -7.58 3.65 -13.00
N ARG A 100 -6.55 2.92 -13.41
CA ARG A 100 -5.44 3.41 -14.24
C ARG A 100 -4.91 2.26 -15.11
N GLU A 101 -4.39 2.60 -16.29
CA GLU A 101 -3.64 1.66 -17.11
C GLU A 101 -2.35 1.26 -16.38
N THR A 102 -2.36 0.08 -15.78
CA THR A 102 -1.22 -0.45 -15.04
C THR A 102 -0.92 -1.87 -15.52
N PRO A 103 0.28 -2.11 -16.10
CA PRO A 103 0.71 -3.46 -16.42
C PRO A 103 0.67 -4.34 -15.16
N ASN A 104 0.01 -5.49 -15.24
CA ASN A 104 -0.16 -6.43 -14.12
C ASN A 104 -0.90 -5.86 -12.89
N GLY A 105 -1.71 -4.81 -13.07
CA GLY A 105 -2.60 -4.29 -12.03
C GLY A 105 -3.71 -5.28 -11.63
N LYS A 106 -4.33 -5.04 -10.48
CA LYS A 106 -5.55 -5.76 -10.06
C LYS A 106 -6.64 -5.57 -11.10
N ILE A 107 -7.48 -6.57 -11.33
CA ILE A 107 -8.57 -6.48 -12.31
C ILE A 107 -9.49 -5.29 -12.05
N PHE A 108 -9.91 -5.09 -10.80
CA PHE A 108 -10.79 -3.99 -10.45
C PHE A 108 -10.14 -2.61 -10.62
N ASN A 109 -8.80 -2.52 -10.71
CA ASN A 109 -8.08 -1.28 -10.94
C ASN A 109 -7.81 -0.99 -12.43
N ARG A 110 -8.16 -1.91 -13.33
CA ARG A 110 -8.09 -1.66 -14.77
C ARG A 110 -9.12 -0.60 -15.17
N PRO A 111 -8.86 0.18 -16.24
CA PRO A 111 -9.84 1.12 -16.79
C PRO A 111 -11.22 0.48 -16.91
N PHE A 112 -12.24 1.21 -16.48
CA PHE A 112 -13.61 0.72 -16.42
C PHE A 112 -14.14 0.45 -17.84
N ASN A 113 -14.51 -0.80 -18.12
CA ASN A 113 -15.03 -1.22 -19.41
C ASN A 113 -16.52 -1.62 -19.38
N ASN A 114 -17.19 -1.42 -18.24
CA ASN A 114 -18.59 -1.79 -18.01
C ASN A 114 -18.89 -3.30 -18.27
N GLU A 115 -17.92 -4.17 -18.04
CA GLU A 115 -18.08 -5.63 -18.14
C GLU A 115 -17.83 -6.30 -16.79
N SER A 116 -18.14 -7.60 -16.73
CA SER A 116 -17.74 -8.45 -15.60
C SER A 116 -16.21 -8.53 -15.52
N PRO A 117 -15.61 -8.49 -14.31
CA PRO A 117 -16.26 -8.52 -13.00
C PRO A 117 -16.58 -7.13 -12.41
N GLN A 118 -16.21 -6.03 -13.07
CA GLN A 118 -16.40 -4.68 -12.51
C GLN A 118 -17.87 -4.32 -12.39
N LEU A 119 -18.68 -4.57 -13.44
CA LEU A 119 -20.11 -4.28 -13.44
C LEU A 119 -20.85 -5.06 -12.33
N ASP A 120 -20.60 -6.36 -12.22
CA ASP A 120 -21.21 -7.21 -11.19
C ASP A 120 -20.90 -6.72 -9.78
N HIS A 121 -19.65 -6.27 -9.56
CA HIS A 121 -19.25 -5.69 -8.28
C HIS A 121 -19.94 -4.35 -8.00
N LEU A 122 -20.15 -3.49 -9.00
CA LEU A 122 -20.93 -2.26 -8.83
C LEU A 122 -22.40 -2.54 -8.47
N ILE A 123 -23.01 -3.56 -9.09
CA ILE A 123 -24.37 -4.00 -8.76
C ILE A 123 -24.42 -4.50 -7.31
N LYS A 124 -23.48 -5.38 -6.93
CA LYS A 124 -23.35 -5.87 -5.55
C LYS A 124 -23.21 -4.73 -4.54
N MET A 125 -22.34 -3.75 -4.81
CA MET A 125 -22.12 -2.62 -3.90
C MET A 125 -23.34 -1.70 -3.81
N THR A 126 -24.07 -1.50 -4.92
CA THR A 126 -25.33 -0.76 -4.91
C THR A 126 -26.33 -1.40 -3.95
N GLU A 127 -26.51 -2.73 -4.04
CA GLU A 127 -27.43 -3.46 -3.16
C GLU A 127 -26.96 -3.43 -1.70
N MET A 128 -25.66 -3.60 -1.47
CA MET A 128 -25.08 -3.49 -0.13
C MET A 128 -25.36 -2.11 0.49
N PHE A 129 -25.17 -1.01 -0.26
CA PHE A 129 -25.41 0.35 0.25
C PHE A 129 -26.89 0.65 0.49
N LYS A 130 -27.81 0.13 -0.32
CA LYS A 130 -29.26 0.26 -0.09
C LYS A 130 -29.69 -0.37 1.24
N ASN A 131 -29.09 -1.49 1.60
CA ASN A 131 -29.41 -2.24 2.81
C ASN A 131 -28.51 -1.90 4.02
N LEU A 132 -27.58 -0.96 3.85
CA LEU A 132 -26.64 -0.56 4.90
C LEU A 132 -27.31 0.39 5.89
N LYS A 133 -27.34 -0.03 7.16
CA LYS A 133 -27.68 0.82 8.30
C LYS A 133 -26.43 1.20 9.09
N VAL A 134 -26.41 2.42 9.60
CA VAL A 134 -25.33 2.92 10.46
C VAL A 134 -25.85 3.09 11.88
N ILE A 135 -25.31 2.29 12.80
CA ILE A 135 -25.76 2.23 14.19
C ILE A 135 -24.74 2.94 15.08
N ASN A 136 -25.22 3.82 15.95
CA ASN A 136 -24.38 4.52 16.92
C ASN A 136 -24.03 3.61 18.10
N LYS A 137 -22.73 3.39 18.33
CA LYS A 137 -22.21 2.51 19.39
C LYS A 137 -22.61 2.89 20.81
N LYS A 138 -22.93 4.16 21.07
CA LYS A 138 -23.18 4.64 22.44
C LYS A 138 -24.59 4.35 22.95
N ASN A 139 -25.56 4.40 22.04
CA ASN A 139 -26.99 4.38 22.38
C ASN A 139 -27.79 3.44 21.48
N ASP A 140 -27.11 2.65 20.63
CA ASP A 140 -27.68 1.67 19.71
C ASP A 140 -28.75 2.22 18.75
N THR A 141 -28.71 3.53 18.46
CA THR A 141 -29.68 4.17 17.56
C THR A 141 -29.23 4.12 16.11
N ASP A 142 -30.17 3.87 15.21
CA ASP A 142 -29.99 4.04 13.77
C ASP A 142 -29.82 5.53 13.42
N VAL A 143 -28.66 5.87 12.86
CA VAL A 143 -28.29 7.23 12.42
C VAL A 143 -28.07 7.31 10.92
N THR A 144 -28.54 6.33 10.15
CA THR A 144 -28.34 6.23 8.69
C THR A 144 -28.77 7.51 7.97
N ASN A 145 -29.94 8.05 8.30
CA ASN A 145 -30.48 9.27 7.70
C ASN A 145 -29.64 10.54 7.98
N ARG A 146 -28.72 10.49 8.94
CA ARG A 146 -27.83 11.62 9.28
C ARG A 146 -26.50 11.56 8.52
N ILE A 147 -26.31 10.56 7.66
CA ILE A 147 -25.03 10.22 7.08
C ILE A 147 -25.12 10.19 5.55
N ASN A 148 -24.31 11.05 4.90
CA ASN A 148 -24.42 11.28 3.46
C ASN A 148 -23.56 10.36 2.59
N PHE A 149 -22.58 9.63 3.15
CA PHE A 149 -21.64 8.85 2.32
C PHE A 149 -22.31 7.69 1.57
N ILE A 150 -23.42 7.16 2.10
CA ILE A 150 -24.19 6.07 1.46
C ILE A 150 -24.79 6.58 0.16
N ASN A 151 -25.54 7.69 0.22
CA ASN A 151 -26.06 8.36 -0.96
C ASN A 151 -24.92 8.81 -1.90
N GLY A 152 -23.80 9.29 -1.35
CA GLY A 152 -22.61 9.62 -2.13
C GLY A 152 -22.14 8.45 -3.01
N TRP A 153 -21.97 7.26 -2.44
CA TRP A 153 -21.59 6.08 -3.23
C TRP A 153 -22.66 5.64 -4.23
N LEU A 154 -23.94 5.64 -3.85
CA LEU A 154 -25.04 5.31 -4.77
C LEU A 154 -25.06 6.24 -5.99
N VAL A 155 -24.89 7.54 -5.75
CA VAL A 155 -24.78 8.55 -6.82
C VAL A 155 -23.52 8.32 -7.65
N SER A 156 -22.36 8.10 -7.03
CA SER A 156 -21.11 7.85 -7.77
C SER A 156 -21.22 6.62 -8.69
N ILE A 157 -21.82 5.52 -8.22
CA ILE A 157 -22.03 4.30 -9.02
C ILE A 157 -22.97 4.59 -10.20
N SER A 158 -24.10 5.26 -9.94
CA SER A 158 -25.05 5.62 -10.99
C SER A 158 -24.43 6.56 -12.03
N VAL A 159 -23.68 7.57 -11.59
CA VAL A 159 -22.99 8.52 -12.47
C VAL A 159 -21.94 7.82 -13.34
N LEU A 160 -21.17 6.87 -12.80
CA LEU A 160 -20.20 6.13 -13.60
C LEU A 160 -20.88 5.33 -14.72
N GLN A 161 -22.01 4.68 -14.43
CA GLN A 161 -22.79 3.95 -15.42
C GLN A 161 -23.41 4.88 -16.49
N MET A 162 -23.89 6.05 -16.07
CA MET A 162 -24.40 7.07 -17.01
C MET A 162 -23.28 7.63 -17.89
N LEU A 163 -22.14 7.97 -17.29
CA LEU A 163 -20.97 8.48 -17.99
C LEU A 163 -20.48 7.49 -19.06
N TRP A 164 -20.45 6.20 -18.73
CA TRP A 164 -20.15 5.15 -19.70
C TRP A 164 -21.10 5.18 -20.90
N LYS A 165 -22.41 5.20 -20.67
CA LYS A 165 -23.42 5.25 -21.73
C LYS A 165 -23.31 6.50 -22.59
N SER A 166 -22.93 7.63 -21.99
CA SER A 166 -22.80 8.91 -22.70
C SER A 166 -21.50 9.03 -23.50
N LEU A 167 -20.41 8.41 -23.06
CA LEU A 167 -19.11 8.54 -23.71
C LEU A 167 -18.80 7.39 -24.68
N ASN A 168 -19.41 6.21 -24.50
CA ASN A 168 -19.21 5.08 -25.40
C ASN A 168 -20.10 5.21 -26.64
N SER A 169 -19.62 5.97 -27.63
CA SER A 169 -20.37 6.33 -28.83
C SER A 169 -20.57 5.17 -29.82
N ASP A 170 -19.67 4.17 -29.84
CA ASP A 170 -19.72 3.01 -30.73
C ASP A 170 -19.52 1.71 -29.93
N PRO A 171 -20.57 0.88 -29.78
CA PRO A 171 -20.48 -0.40 -29.07
C PRO A 171 -19.46 -1.38 -29.68
N ASN A 172 -19.06 -1.19 -30.94
CA ASN A 172 -18.15 -2.09 -31.65
C ASN A 172 -16.67 -1.74 -31.47
N GLN A 173 -16.35 -0.60 -30.85
CA GLN A 173 -14.96 -0.24 -30.56
C GLN A 173 -14.62 -0.49 -29.08
N PRO A 174 -13.43 -1.03 -28.78
CA PRO A 174 -12.99 -1.20 -27.40
C PRO A 174 -12.84 0.17 -26.75
N TYR A 175 -13.72 0.45 -25.79
CA TYR A 175 -13.73 1.68 -25.03
C TYR A 175 -13.44 1.38 -23.56
N ALA A 176 -12.77 2.29 -22.85
CA ALA A 176 -12.54 2.16 -21.42
C ALA A 176 -12.37 3.52 -20.76
N ILE A 177 -12.91 3.69 -19.55
CA ILE A 177 -12.81 4.93 -18.78
C ILE A 177 -11.76 4.78 -17.68
N SER A 178 -10.70 5.58 -17.75
CA SER A 178 -9.76 5.74 -16.63
C SER A 178 -10.37 6.60 -15.52
N THR A 179 -11.16 5.99 -14.63
CA THR A 179 -11.87 6.65 -13.53
C THR A 179 -10.95 7.39 -12.56
N GLY A 180 -9.66 7.02 -12.48
CA GLY A 180 -8.65 7.78 -11.74
C GLY A 180 -8.44 9.23 -12.23
N ARG A 181 -8.99 9.59 -13.40
CA ARG A 181 -9.01 10.96 -13.94
C ARG A 181 -10.30 11.72 -13.62
N VAL A 182 -11.31 11.07 -13.03
CA VAL A 182 -12.65 11.61 -12.75
C VAL A 182 -12.79 12.02 -11.27
N ASN A 183 -11.67 12.14 -10.55
CA ASN A 183 -11.63 12.61 -9.17
C ASN A 183 -10.92 13.97 -9.07
N GLN A 184 -11.02 14.59 -7.89
CA GLN A 184 -10.42 15.90 -7.64
C GLN A 184 -8.93 15.87 -7.27
N ASP A 185 -8.28 14.69 -7.27
CA ASP A 185 -6.87 14.55 -6.84
C ASP A 185 -5.95 15.42 -7.69
N GLY A 186 -6.22 15.57 -8.99
CA GLY A 186 -5.45 16.43 -9.89
C GLY A 186 -5.42 17.88 -9.42
N ILE A 187 -6.57 18.42 -9.00
CA ILE A 187 -6.70 19.78 -8.49
C ILE A 187 -6.07 19.88 -7.09
N GLU A 188 -6.27 18.89 -6.21
CA GLU A 188 -5.65 18.87 -4.88
C GLU A 188 -4.11 18.85 -4.96
N ASN A 189 -3.55 18.06 -5.88
CA ASN A 189 -2.12 18.02 -6.15
C ASN A 189 -1.62 19.38 -6.64
N LEU A 190 -2.33 20.03 -7.56
CA LEU A 190 -2.00 21.36 -8.05
C LEU A 190 -2.01 22.40 -6.92
N ILE A 191 -3.01 22.36 -6.03
CA ILE A 191 -3.05 23.20 -4.83
C ILE A 191 -1.86 22.92 -3.92
N GLY A 192 -1.45 21.67 -3.80
CA GLY A 192 -0.22 21.27 -3.10
C GLY A 192 1.03 21.94 -3.68
N VAL A 193 1.14 22.02 -5.01
CA VAL A 193 2.26 22.71 -5.70
C VAL A 193 2.24 24.21 -5.40
N PHE A 194 1.07 24.85 -5.39
CA PHE A 194 0.96 26.27 -5.02
C PHE A 194 1.43 26.54 -3.58
N ARG A 195 1.05 25.68 -2.63
CA ARG A 195 1.47 25.80 -1.22
C ARG A 195 2.99 25.62 -1.02
N GLN A 196 3.68 24.99 -1.97
CA GLN A 196 5.13 24.78 -1.90
C GLN A 196 5.94 25.96 -2.48
N GLN A 197 5.31 26.92 -3.16
CA GLN A 197 6.05 28.01 -3.83
C GLN A 197 6.70 29.02 -2.88
N HIS A 198 6.23 29.12 -1.62
CA HIS A 198 6.63 30.17 -0.67
C HIS A 198 7.44 29.61 0.52
N GLY A 199 8.17 28.51 0.31
CA GLY A 199 9.02 27.89 1.33
C GLY A 199 8.25 27.49 2.59
N ASN A 200 8.52 28.16 3.71
CA ASN A 200 7.87 27.87 5.00
C ASN A 200 6.43 28.41 5.12
N SER A 201 5.95 29.22 4.16
CA SER A 201 4.57 29.71 4.15
C SER A 201 3.62 28.69 3.50
N THR A 202 3.11 27.76 4.30
CA THR A 202 2.17 26.72 3.83
C THR A 202 0.73 27.20 3.59
N ASN A 203 0.42 28.45 3.97
CA ASN A 203 -0.88 29.08 3.76
C ASN A 203 -0.70 30.41 3.00
N PRO A 204 -0.60 30.37 1.66
CA PRO A 204 -0.38 31.57 0.88
C PRO A 204 -1.55 32.53 0.98
N THR A 205 -1.28 33.83 0.97
CA THR A 205 -2.31 34.87 0.79
C THR A 205 -2.89 34.79 -0.64
N PRO A 206 -4.07 35.38 -0.91
CA PRO A 206 -4.62 35.45 -2.26
C PRO A 206 -3.64 36.03 -3.29
N VAL A 207 -2.86 37.06 -2.91
CA VAL A 207 -1.84 37.68 -3.77
C VAL A 207 -0.70 36.69 -4.07
N GLN A 208 -0.19 36.00 -3.05
CA GLN A 208 0.84 34.96 -3.19
C GLN A 208 0.36 33.78 -4.05
N PHE A 209 -0.92 33.41 -3.92
CA PHE A 209 -1.55 32.41 -4.78
C PHE A 209 -1.57 32.87 -6.25
N ILE A 210 -2.03 34.09 -6.53
CA ILE A 210 -2.06 34.64 -7.90
C ILE A 210 -0.66 34.64 -8.52
N GLN A 211 0.35 35.09 -7.78
CA GLN A 211 1.75 35.08 -8.23
C GLN A 211 2.24 33.66 -8.54
N SER A 212 1.92 32.68 -7.68
CA SER A 212 2.27 31.28 -7.87
C SER A 212 1.59 30.68 -9.09
N PHE A 213 0.30 30.98 -9.26
CA PHE A 213 -0.50 30.52 -10.38
C PHE A 213 0.10 31.04 -11.69
N LYS A 214 0.33 32.35 -11.81
CA LYS A 214 0.97 32.96 -12.99
C LYS A 214 2.31 32.29 -13.31
N LYS A 215 3.17 32.14 -12.30
CA LYS A 215 4.48 31.48 -12.45
C LYS A 215 4.35 30.05 -12.96
N ILE A 216 3.54 29.21 -12.32
CA ILE A 216 3.38 27.79 -12.69
C ILE A 216 2.72 27.64 -14.05
N PHE A 217 1.73 28.47 -14.36
CA PHE A 217 1.09 28.51 -15.67
C PHE A 217 2.13 28.77 -16.76
N CYS A 218 2.92 29.83 -16.64
CA CYS A 218 3.96 30.12 -17.63
C CYS A 218 5.01 28.99 -17.72
N LEU A 219 5.48 28.46 -16.59
CA LEU A 219 6.48 27.39 -16.59
C LEU A 219 5.99 26.08 -17.21
N GLN A 220 4.70 25.76 -17.10
CA GLN A 220 4.12 24.55 -17.66
C GLN A 220 3.71 24.74 -19.12
N TYR A 221 3.15 25.90 -19.46
CA TYR A 221 2.63 26.20 -20.79
C TYR A 221 3.75 26.49 -21.80
N PHE A 222 4.82 27.15 -21.37
CA PHE A 222 5.99 27.48 -22.22
C PHE A 222 7.13 26.45 -22.10
N LYS A 223 6.85 25.26 -21.57
CA LYS A 223 7.87 24.21 -21.42
C LYS A 223 8.15 23.58 -22.79
N HIS A 224 9.33 23.84 -23.36
CA HIS A 224 9.74 23.22 -24.63
C HIS A 224 9.76 21.69 -24.54
N SER A 225 9.39 21.01 -25.63
CA SER A 225 9.67 19.58 -25.78
C SER A 225 11.17 19.40 -26.09
N PRO A 226 11.86 18.41 -25.48
CA PRO A 226 13.25 18.15 -25.81
C PRO A 226 13.31 17.55 -27.23
N GLY A 227 13.70 18.34 -28.22
CA GLY A 227 13.97 17.88 -29.60
C GLY A 227 13.14 18.50 -30.73
N ALA A 228 12.24 19.45 -30.47
CA ALA A 228 11.59 20.21 -31.53
C ALA A 228 12.48 21.37 -32.00
N ASN A 229 12.85 21.41 -33.30
CA ASN A 229 13.59 22.53 -33.88
C ASN A 229 12.70 23.75 -34.17
N CYS A 230 11.38 23.60 -34.16
CA CYS A 230 10.34 24.65 -34.17
C CYS A 230 8.96 23.98 -33.95
N LEU A 231 8.11 24.54 -33.10
CA LEU A 231 6.64 24.42 -33.14
C LEU A 231 6.09 25.82 -32.87
N GLU A 232 5.01 26.21 -33.58
CA GLU A 232 4.45 27.57 -33.57
C GLU A 232 4.35 28.16 -32.16
N ASP A 233 5.00 29.31 -32.01
CA ASP A 233 5.07 30.06 -30.78
C ASP A 233 3.67 30.67 -30.54
N PHE A 234 3.07 30.37 -29.37
CA PHE A 234 1.82 31.01 -28.89
C PHE A 234 2.14 32.27 -28.06
N ASP A 235 3.26 32.90 -28.37
CA ASP A 235 3.77 34.15 -27.82
C ASP A 235 2.84 35.34 -28.08
N GLN A 236 1.88 35.25 -29.01
CA GLN A 236 0.76 36.19 -29.13
C GLN A 236 -0.07 36.35 -27.84
N ILE A 237 -0.10 35.35 -26.96
CA ILE A 237 -0.73 35.48 -25.62
C ILE A 237 0.06 36.43 -24.72
N LEU A 238 1.38 36.52 -24.89
CA LEU A 238 2.26 37.40 -24.11
C LEU A 238 2.16 38.85 -24.57
N THR A 239 1.77 39.12 -25.82
CA THR A 239 1.59 40.49 -26.35
C THR A 239 0.33 41.20 -25.84
N HIS A 240 -0.55 40.51 -25.10
CA HIS A 240 -1.77 41.10 -24.52
C HIS A 240 -1.65 41.43 -23.02
N VAL A 241 -0.49 41.25 -22.40
CA VAL A 241 -0.26 41.68 -21.02
C VAL A 241 0.23 43.12 -21.05
N SER A 242 -0.64 44.04 -20.64
CA SER A 242 -0.36 45.46 -20.51
C SER A 242 0.89 45.73 -19.67
N GLU A 243 1.60 46.76 -20.11
CA GLU A 243 2.98 47.12 -19.82
C GLU A 243 3.32 47.37 -18.35
N GLN A 244 4.61 47.14 -18.06
CA GLN A 244 5.49 47.69 -16.99
C GLN A 244 5.86 46.80 -15.79
N PRO A 245 7.01 47.07 -15.13
CA PRO A 245 8.34 47.18 -15.73
C PRO A 245 9.31 46.15 -15.11
N SER A 246 10.40 45.95 -15.83
CA SER A 246 11.51 45.06 -15.55
C SER A 246 12.14 45.25 -14.16
N SER A 247 12.32 44.14 -13.44
CA SER A 247 13.43 44.00 -12.51
C SER A 247 14.05 42.61 -12.64
N ASN A 248 15.26 42.61 -13.20
CA ASN A 248 16.14 41.46 -13.28
C ASN A 248 16.61 41.06 -11.88
N LYS A 249 16.45 39.78 -11.53
CA LYS A 249 17.43 38.93 -10.82
C LYS A 249 16.83 37.54 -10.58
N ILE A 250 17.06 36.62 -11.52
CA ILE A 250 16.99 35.18 -11.24
C ILE A 250 18.40 34.76 -10.80
N ASN A 251 18.64 34.77 -9.50
CA ASN A 251 19.82 34.12 -8.94
C ASN A 251 19.54 32.62 -8.85
N GLN A 252 20.40 31.83 -9.50
CA GLN A 252 20.51 30.39 -9.31
C GLN A 252 20.82 30.10 -7.83
N LEU A 253 19.98 29.28 -7.19
CA LEU A 253 20.21 28.72 -5.85
C LEU A 253 20.20 27.21 -5.96
N PHE A 254 21.37 26.64 -6.26
CA PHE A 254 21.68 25.25 -5.93
C PHE A 254 22.99 25.27 -5.13
N ALA A 255 22.88 25.22 -3.81
CA ALA A 255 23.98 24.81 -2.94
C ALA A 255 23.85 23.30 -2.72
N ALA A 256 24.90 22.56 -3.05
CA ALA A 256 25.09 21.19 -2.60
C ALA A 256 25.65 21.22 -1.17
N GLU A 257 24.99 20.53 -0.24
CA GLU A 257 25.53 20.29 1.10
C GLU A 257 25.86 18.79 1.24
N GLU A 258 27.14 18.50 1.43
CA GLU A 258 27.64 17.25 2.02
C GLU A 258 27.41 17.28 3.53
N GLN A 259 26.97 16.16 4.11
CA GLN A 259 26.98 15.96 5.56
C GLN A 259 27.53 14.58 5.91
N ASN A 260 28.76 14.59 6.46
CA ASN A 260 29.32 13.50 7.25
C ASN A 260 28.74 13.58 8.67
N HIS A 261 28.15 12.48 9.16
CA HIS A 261 27.91 12.30 10.60
C HIS A 261 28.22 10.87 11.04
N LEU A 262 29.27 10.74 11.85
CA LEU A 262 29.51 9.59 12.73
C LEU A 262 28.48 9.61 13.87
N PHE A 263 27.67 8.57 14.01
CA PHE A 263 26.80 8.35 15.16
C PHE A 263 27.31 7.19 16.01
N ASN A 264 27.53 7.46 17.30
CA ASN A 264 27.90 6.46 18.30
C ASN A 264 26.62 5.90 18.94
N PHE A 265 26.32 4.61 18.73
CA PHE A 265 25.10 3.97 19.23
C PHE A 265 25.34 3.22 20.54
N LYS A 266 24.49 3.46 21.55
CA LYS A 266 24.36 2.59 22.74
C LYS A 266 23.61 1.31 22.38
N SER A 267 23.97 0.20 23.03
CA SER A 267 23.40 -1.12 22.77
C SER A 267 21.89 -1.16 23.04
N ILE A 268 21.14 -1.61 22.04
CA ILE A 268 19.69 -1.83 22.13
C ILE A 268 19.50 -3.28 22.59
N LYS A 269 18.94 -3.47 23.79
CA LYS A 269 18.48 -4.79 24.23
C LYS A 269 17.24 -5.16 23.41
N ILE A 270 17.39 -6.13 22.53
CA ILE A 270 16.28 -6.72 21.78
C ILE A 270 15.48 -7.56 22.77
N GLY A 271 14.21 -7.20 22.96
CA GLY A 271 13.29 -8.00 23.78
C GLY A 271 13.17 -9.41 23.21
N THR A 272 13.40 -10.39 24.06
CA THR A 272 13.19 -11.81 23.78
C THR A 272 11.71 -12.03 23.46
N VAL A 273 11.39 -12.33 22.21
CA VAL A 273 10.13 -12.97 21.85
C VAL A 273 10.48 -14.41 21.51
N ASP A 274 9.90 -15.37 22.20
CA ASP A 274 10.19 -16.80 22.01
C ASP A 274 9.59 -17.27 20.66
N TYR A 275 10.42 -17.37 19.63
CA TYR A 275 10.04 -17.60 18.22
C TYR A 275 10.20 -19.06 17.75
N ARG A 276 10.51 -20.00 18.65
CA ARG A 276 10.87 -21.38 18.29
C ARG A 276 9.67 -22.27 17.94
N LYS A 277 8.45 -21.73 17.97
CA LYS A 277 7.20 -22.37 17.52
C LYS A 277 6.31 -21.32 16.85
N LEU A 278 6.51 -21.07 15.56
CA LEU A 278 5.62 -20.19 14.79
C LEU A 278 4.22 -20.81 14.79
N ASN A 279 3.23 -20.10 15.35
CA ASN A 279 1.83 -20.49 15.18
C ASN A 279 1.47 -20.40 13.68
N ILE A 280 0.52 -21.23 13.25
CA ILE A 280 0.06 -21.41 11.85
C ILE A 280 -0.01 -20.08 11.02
N PRO A 281 -0.42 -18.92 11.59
CA PRO A 281 -0.51 -17.67 10.82
C PRO A 281 0.82 -16.95 10.58
N GLU A 282 1.84 -17.14 11.42
CA GLU A 282 3.19 -16.64 11.16
C GLU A 282 3.91 -17.47 10.09
N GLY A 283 3.68 -18.79 10.08
CA GLY A 283 4.14 -19.69 9.01
C GLY A 283 3.61 -19.27 7.63
N ASN A 284 2.37 -18.81 7.55
CA ASN A 284 1.78 -18.29 6.32
C ASN A 284 2.47 -17.03 5.79
N ALA A 285 2.79 -16.07 6.67
CA ALA A 285 3.54 -14.87 6.31
C ALA A 285 4.93 -15.23 5.79
N TYR A 286 5.55 -16.21 6.43
CA TYR A 286 6.86 -16.74 6.05
C TYR A 286 6.85 -17.42 4.67
N THR A 287 5.89 -18.30 4.40
CA THR A 287 5.73 -18.93 3.07
C THR A 287 5.56 -17.88 1.98
N TYR A 288 4.75 -16.85 2.23
CA TYR A 288 4.58 -15.75 1.28
C TYR A 288 5.89 -14.99 1.00
N VAL A 289 6.74 -14.81 2.02
CA VAL A 289 8.09 -14.21 1.85
C VAL A 289 9.01 -15.13 1.05
N CYS A 290 8.94 -16.44 1.25
CA CYS A 290 9.70 -17.40 0.44
C CYS A 290 9.32 -17.34 -1.05
N GLY A 291 8.02 -17.23 -1.37
CA GLY A 291 7.56 -16.99 -2.73
C GLY A 291 8.11 -15.69 -3.32
N TYR A 292 8.24 -14.63 -2.50
CA TYR A 292 8.90 -13.39 -2.91
C TYR A 292 10.41 -13.58 -3.19
N PHE A 293 11.13 -14.34 -2.35
CA PHE A 293 12.53 -14.65 -2.62
C PHE A 293 12.69 -15.43 -3.92
N MET A 294 11.86 -16.45 -4.14
CA MET A 294 11.87 -17.22 -5.38
C MET A 294 11.63 -16.33 -6.60
N LYS A 295 10.64 -15.43 -6.53
CA LYS A 295 10.41 -14.43 -7.59
C LYS A 295 11.69 -13.64 -7.92
N LYS A 296 12.40 -13.16 -6.89
CA LYS A 296 13.63 -12.38 -7.06
C LYS A 296 14.79 -13.20 -7.62
N CYS A 297 14.89 -14.48 -7.27
CA CYS A 297 15.85 -15.39 -7.87
C CYS A 297 15.52 -15.61 -9.36
N LEU A 298 14.24 -15.76 -9.72
CA LEU A 298 13.82 -15.89 -11.11
C LEU A 298 14.10 -14.63 -11.94
N GLU A 299 14.01 -13.43 -11.35
CA GLU A 299 14.45 -12.20 -12.04
C GLU A 299 15.95 -12.23 -12.42
N LYS A 300 16.77 -13.10 -11.81
CA LYS A 300 18.20 -13.28 -12.14
C LYS A 300 18.46 -14.43 -13.10
N HIS A 301 17.74 -15.53 -12.96
CA HIS A 301 17.88 -16.68 -13.85
C HIS A 301 16.53 -17.36 -14.04
N VAL A 302 16.11 -17.51 -15.29
CA VAL A 302 14.88 -18.19 -15.68
C VAL A 302 15.24 -19.38 -16.56
N CYS A 303 14.81 -20.57 -16.15
CA CYS A 303 14.80 -21.77 -16.97
C CYS A 303 13.61 -22.64 -16.57
N GLN A 304 13.26 -23.62 -17.42
CA GLN A 304 12.08 -24.48 -17.20
C GLN A 304 12.14 -25.19 -15.85
N VAL A 305 13.30 -25.73 -15.47
CA VAL A 305 13.52 -26.39 -14.17
C VAL A 305 13.24 -25.45 -13.00
N CYS A 306 13.69 -24.19 -13.06
CA CYS A 306 13.43 -23.21 -12.01
C CYS A 306 11.94 -22.80 -11.96
N ILE A 307 11.27 -22.70 -13.11
CA ILE A 307 9.84 -22.37 -13.18
C ILE A 307 9.00 -23.51 -12.56
N GLU A 308 9.32 -24.76 -12.90
CA GLU A 308 8.64 -25.94 -12.33
C GLU A 308 8.89 -26.05 -10.83
N TYR A 309 10.13 -25.85 -10.39
CA TYR A 309 10.48 -25.82 -8.98
C TYR A 309 9.75 -24.69 -8.22
N ALA A 310 9.59 -23.52 -8.85
CA ALA A 310 8.91 -22.36 -8.25
C ALA A 310 7.38 -22.48 -8.24
N ASN A 311 6.79 -23.34 -9.07
CA ASN A 311 5.34 -23.61 -9.13
C ASN A 311 5.01 -25.03 -8.70
N HIS A 312 5.83 -25.62 -7.84
CA HIS A 312 5.69 -27.01 -7.42
C HIS A 312 4.40 -27.24 -6.63
N GLN A 313 4.12 -26.37 -5.65
CA GLN A 313 2.95 -26.50 -4.80
C GLN A 313 1.69 -26.02 -5.54
N LYS A 314 0.74 -26.94 -5.75
CA LYS A 314 -0.54 -26.67 -6.44
C LYS A 314 -1.75 -26.82 -5.53
N THR A 315 -1.65 -27.68 -4.52
CA THR A 315 -2.71 -27.96 -3.56
C THR A 315 -2.77 -26.87 -2.49
N LEU A 316 -3.99 -26.53 -2.07
CA LEU A 316 -4.20 -25.57 -0.99
C LEU A 316 -4.00 -26.27 0.35
N ASP A 317 -2.98 -25.84 1.08
CA ASP A 317 -2.70 -26.25 2.47
C ASP A 317 -2.89 -25.07 3.43
N GLN A 318 -3.07 -25.35 4.73
CA GLN A 318 -3.16 -24.34 5.78
C GLN A 318 -1.96 -23.38 5.78
N SER A 319 -0.77 -23.85 5.41
CA SER A 319 0.48 -23.07 5.37
C SER A 319 0.54 -22.08 4.20
N PHE A 320 -0.39 -22.19 3.24
CA PHE A 320 -0.43 -21.41 2.00
C PHE A 320 -1.63 -20.46 1.90
N LEU A 321 -2.47 -20.40 2.94
CA LEU A 321 -3.69 -19.58 2.98
C LEU A 321 -3.43 -18.09 2.71
N LEU A 322 -2.35 -17.51 3.22
CA LEU A 322 -2.05 -16.10 2.95
C LEU A 322 -1.71 -15.85 1.48
N ALA A 323 -0.96 -16.77 0.86
CA ALA A 323 -0.68 -16.70 -0.57
C ALA A 323 -1.97 -16.86 -1.38
N PHE A 324 -2.82 -17.82 -1.01
CA PHE A 324 -4.13 -18.01 -1.60
C PHE A 324 -5.00 -16.74 -1.52
N PHE A 325 -5.16 -16.15 -0.33
CA PHE A 325 -5.98 -14.93 -0.20
C PHE A 325 -5.35 -13.68 -0.82
N LYS A 326 -4.03 -13.66 -1.03
CA LYS A 326 -3.32 -12.58 -1.74
C LYS A 326 -3.21 -12.80 -3.24
N SER A 327 -3.50 -14.00 -3.73
CA SER A 327 -3.58 -14.22 -5.17
C SER A 327 -4.78 -13.40 -5.63
N TYR A 328 -4.52 -12.38 -6.46
CA TYR A 328 -5.59 -11.62 -7.08
C TYR A 328 -6.17 -12.51 -8.16
N SER A 329 -6.99 -13.47 -7.74
CA SER A 329 -7.60 -14.50 -8.59
C SER A 329 -8.42 -13.80 -9.66
N ALA A 330 -8.01 -13.96 -10.90
CA ALA A 330 -8.92 -13.61 -11.97
C ALA A 330 -8.77 -14.42 -13.24
N ASN A 331 -7.56 -14.81 -13.64
CA ASN A 331 -7.37 -15.49 -14.93
C ASN A 331 -6.44 -16.71 -14.88
N ASP A 332 -5.92 -17.06 -13.71
CA ASP A 332 -5.01 -18.19 -13.56
C ASP A 332 -5.79 -19.39 -13.00
N SER A 333 -5.69 -20.54 -13.66
CA SER A 333 -6.31 -21.81 -13.23
C SER A 333 -5.70 -22.39 -11.95
N THR A 334 -4.78 -21.66 -11.31
CA THR A 334 -4.03 -22.11 -10.14
C THR A 334 -4.55 -21.43 -8.88
N ASN A 335 -4.52 -22.15 -7.75
CA ASN A 335 -4.93 -21.64 -6.44
C ASN A 335 -4.14 -20.38 -6.01
N PHE A 336 -2.93 -20.18 -6.54
CA PHE A 336 -2.01 -19.13 -6.10
C PHE A 336 -1.80 -18.03 -7.14
N GLY A 337 -2.49 -18.10 -8.29
CA GLY A 337 -2.36 -17.16 -9.39
C GLY A 337 -0.90 -16.99 -9.84
N LYS A 338 -0.44 -15.73 -9.87
CA LYS A 338 0.93 -15.35 -10.24
C LYS A 338 1.96 -15.46 -9.09
N LEU A 339 1.59 -15.99 -7.93
CA LEU A 339 2.50 -16.17 -6.81
C LEU A 339 3.26 -17.49 -6.95
N PHE A 340 4.58 -17.43 -6.74
CA PHE A 340 5.41 -18.63 -6.73
C PHE A 340 5.31 -19.35 -5.40
N MET A 341 5.06 -20.65 -5.48
CA MET A 341 4.96 -21.57 -4.35
C MET A 341 5.98 -22.69 -4.55
N PRO A 342 7.25 -22.47 -4.16
CA PRO A 342 8.34 -23.38 -4.46
C PRO A 342 8.25 -24.72 -3.72
N HIS A 343 9.08 -25.68 -4.12
CA HIS A 343 9.25 -26.97 -3.46
C HIS A 343 9.65 -26.83 -1.98
N ASP A 344 9.32 -27.82 -1.16
CA ASP A 344 9.50 -27.75 0.31
C ASP A 344 10.95 -27.61 0.76
N GLU A 345 11.88 -28.14 -0.02
CA GLU A 345 13.32 -27.93 0.20
C GLU A 345 13.71 -26.45 0.23
N PHE A 346 13.02 -25.59 -0.53
CA PHE A 346 13.25 -24.15 -0.49
C PHE A 346 12.80 -23.54 0.84
N TYR A 347 11.60 -23.88 1.31
CA TYR A 347 11.10 -23.38 2.59
C TYR A 347 12.00 -23.85 3.74
N ASN A 348 12.35 -25.14 3.75
CA ASN A 348 13.25 -25.74 4.74
C ASN A 348 14.63 -25.08 4.75
N TYR A 349 15.17 -24.75 3.59
CA TYR A 349 16.44 -24.03 3.50
C TYR A 349 16.34 -22.64 4.13
N VAL A 350 15.35 -21.85 3.73
CA VAL A 350 15.18 -20.50 4.27
C VAL A 350 14.90 -20.56 5.80
N ILE A 351 14.24 -21.62 6.30
CA ILE A 351 13.92 -21.76 7.74
C ILE A 351 15.21 -21.90 8.52
N LYS A 352 16.12 -22.75 8.04
CA LYS A 352 17.46 -22.90 8.63
C LYS A 352 18.25 -21.58 8.60
N LEU A 353 18.10 -20.77 7.55
CA LEU A 353 18.71 -19.44 7.51
C LEU A 353 18.10 -18.51 8.57
N GLU A 354 16.78 -18.57 8.78
CA GLU A 354 16.08 -17.78 9.78
C GLU A 354 16.49 -18.16 11.20
N ASP A 355 16.57 -19.46 11.51
CA ASP A 355 17.00 -19.93 12.84
C ASP A 355 18.40 -19.38 13.19
N ILE A 356 19.35 -19.52 12.27
CA ILE A 356 20.71 -19.00 12.46
C ILE A 356 20.70 -17.47 12.56
N TYR A 357 19.94 -16.78 11.71
CA TYR A 357 19.84 -15.33 11.75
C TYR A 357 19.33 -14.87 13.11
N VAL A 358 18.26 -15.46 13.61
CA VAL A 358 17.61 -15.07 14.84
C VAL A 358 18.51 -15.32 16.06
N ASP A 359 19.20 -16.46 16.12
CA ASP A 359 20.11 -16.79 17.22
C ASP A 359 21.34 -15.86 17.27
N ASN A 360 21.77 -15.31 16.13
CA ASN A 360 23.01 -14.55 16.03
C ASN A 360 22.82 -13.04 15.84
N PHE A 361 21.66 -12.58 15.37
CA PHE A 361 21.50 -11.18 14.96
C PHE A 361 21.67 -10.21 16.13
N SER A 362 21.19 -10.55 17.32
CA SER A 362 21.28 -9.68 18.50
C SER A 362 22.72 -9.37 18.94
N SER A 363 23.63 -10.34 18.80
CA SER A 363 25.04 -10.16 19.14
C SER A 363 25.83 -9.48 18.01
N ILE A 364 25.47 -9.73 16.75
CA ILE A 364 26.16 -9.17 15.59
C ILE A 364 25.70 -7.73 15.29
N ALA A 365 24.47 -7.36 15.61
CA ALA A 365 23.86 -6.09 15.21
C ALA A 365 24.56 -4.81 15.71
N ILE A 366 25.50 -4.94 16.65
CA ILE A 366 26.26 -3.82 17.23
C ILE A 366 27.54 -3.52 16.42
N ASN A 367 28.04 -4.49 15.66
CA ASN A 367 29.34 -4.41 14.99
C ASN A 367 29.22 -3.88 13.56
N ASP A 368 30.32 -3.38 13.00
CA ASP A 368 30.41 -3.08 11.57
C ASP A 368 30.37 -4.37 10.73
N ASN A 369 30.05 -4.23 9.45
CA ASN A 369 30.03 -5.34 8.48
C ASN A 369 29.07 -6.50 8.83
N ILE A 370 27.97 -6.21 9.52
CA ILE A 370 26.90 -7.16 9.93
C ILE A 370 26.55 -8.15 8.81
N GLY A 371 26.39 -7.67 7.57
CA GLY A 371 26.01 -8.50 6.43
C GLY A 371 27.04 -9.59 6.12
N SER A 372 28.32 -9.25 6.12
CA SER A 372 29.42 -10.18 5.86
C SER A 372 29.56 -11.19 7.01
N THR A 373 29.53 -10.72 8.25
CA THR A 373 29.58 -11.61 9.42
C THR A 373 28.41 -12.59 9.45
N MET A 374 27.20 -12.13 9.10
CA MET A 374 26.03 -13.01 9.01
C MET A 374 26.16 -14.02 7.87
N LYS A 375 26.72 -13.61 6.74
CA LYS A 375 26.98 -14.49 5.59
C LYS A 375 27.93 -15.63 5.94
N ASP A 376 28.98 -15.36 6.70
CA ASP A 376 29.94 -16.38 7.16
C ASP A 376 29.29 -17.40 8.12
N ARG A 377 28.26 -17.00 8.86
CA ARG A 377 27.47 -17.94 9.70
C ARG A 377 26.52 -18.80 8.88
N LEU A 378 25.97 -18.25 7.81
CA LEU A 378 24.96 -18.89 6.97
C LEU A 378 25.55 -19.78 5.86
N CYS A 379 26.81 -19.58 5.47
CA CYS A 379 27.43 -20.25 4.33
C CYS A 379 27.47 -21.78 4.43
N ASN A 380 27.44 -22.32 5.66
CA ASN A 380 27.47 -23.77 5.91
C ASN A 380 26.10 -24.45 5.72
N VAL A 381 25.01 -23.69 5.56
CA VAL A 381 23.69 -24.26 5.34
C VAL A 381 23.61 -24.84 3.94
N ARG A 382 23.51 -26.17 3.86
CA ARG A 382 23.39 -26.89 2.59
C ARG A 382 22.04 -26.62 1.94
N PHE A 383 22.08 -26.26 0.67
CA PHE A 383 20.92 -26.15 -0.21
C PHE A 383 21.25 -26.83 -1.54
N SER A 384 20.38 -27.76 -1.96
CA SER A 384 20.43 -28.32 -3.31
C SER A 384 19.25 -27.75 -4.11
N HIS A 385 19.51 -27.39 -5.36
CA HIS A 385 18.47 -26.93 -6.28
C HIS A 385 18.66 -27.71 -7.59
N PRO A 386 17.60 -28.21 -8.23
CA PRO A 386 17.71 -29.07 -9.41
C PRO A 386 18.32 -28.37 -10.63
N CYS A 387 18.29 -27.04 -10.67
CA CYS A 387 19.04 -26.25 -11.64
C CYS A 387 20.43 -25.88 -11.12
N GLU A 388 21.48 -26.29 -11.83
CA GLU A 388 22.89 -25.99 -11.51
C GLU A 388 23.22 -24.50 -11.62
N LEU A 389 22.53 -23.77 -12.52
CA LEU A 389 22.69 -22.32 -12.71
C LEU A 389 21.94 -21.47 -11.67
N PHE A 390 21.23 -22.11 -10.73
CA PHE A 390 20.52 -21.38 -9.68
C PHE A 390 21.50 -20.68 -8.74
N ASN A 391 21.39 -19.35 -8.65
CA ASN A 391 22.29 -18.54 -7.86
C ASN A 391 21.94 -18.58 -6.36
N LYS A 392 22.46 -19.59 -5.66
CA LYS A 392 22.31 -19.78 -4.20
C LYS A 392 22.89 -18.62 -3.40
N GLN A 393 24.01 -18.06 -3.87
CA GLN A 393 24.68 -16.94 -3.22
C GLN A 393 23.80 -15.69 -3.21
N PHE A 394 23.15 -15.39 -4.33
CA PHE A 394 22.20 -14.29 -4.44
C PHE A 394 21.01 -14.45 -3.49
N LEU A 395 20.45 -15.67 -3.36
CA LEU A 395 19.37 -15.95 -2.42
C LEU A 395 19.78 -15.64 -0.98
N MET A 396 20.96 -16.10 -0.56
CA MET A 396 21.49 -15.85 0.78
C MET A 396 21.72 -14.35 1.03
N ASP A 397 22.34 -13.64 0.09
CA ASP A 397 22.57 -12.19 0.22
C ASP A 397 21.25 -11.41 0.26
N LEU A 398 20.26 -11.82 -0.54
CA LEU A 398 18.92 -11.25 -0.54
C LEU A 398 18.20 -11.48 0.80
N PHE A 399 18.29 -12.69 1.35
CA PHE A 399 17.73 -13.05 2.64
C PHE A 399 18.32 -12.17 3.77
N ILE A 400 19.65 -12.07 3.86
CA ILE A 400 20.34 -11.27 4.88
C ILE A 400 19.89 -9.81 4.79
N ARG A 401 19.92 -9.23 3.58
CA ARG A 401 19.50 -7.84 3.35
C ARG A 401 18.05 -7.63 3.76
N PHE A 402 17.16 -8.54 3.38
CA PHE A 402 15.75 -8.47 3.74
C PHE A 402 15.56 -8.52 5.25
N ARG A 403 16.20 -9.47 5.93
CA ARG A 403 16.03 -9.67 7.38
C ARG A 403 16.56 -8.51 8.20
N ILE A 404 17.78 -8.03 7.91
CA ILE A 404 18.32 -6.82 8.54
C ILE A 404 17.36 -5.63 8.38
N PHE A 405 16.89 -5.38 7.16
CA PHE A 405 15.95 -4.30 6.89
C PHE A 405 14.64 -4.46 7.69
N THR A 406 14.07 -5.66 7.72
CA THR A 406 12.84 -5.92 8.48
C THR A 406 13.02 -5.78 9.99
N ALA A 407 14.14 -6.27 10.54
CA ALA A 407 14.45 -6.18 11.96
C ALA A 407 14.63 -4.71 12.39
N ILE A 408 15.42 -3.93 11.66
CA ILE A 408 15.59 -2.49 11.92
C ILE A 408 14.25 -1.75 11.79
N ARG A 409 13.45 -2.07 10.77
CA ARG A 409 12.13 -1.46 10.60
C ARG A 409 11.19 -1.79 11.76
N PHE A 410 11.27 -3.00 12.32
CA PHE A 410 10.52 -3.40 13.50
C PHE A 410 10.98 -2.65 14.76
N LEU A 411 12.30 -2.60 15.01
CA LEU A 411 12.89 -1.85 16.13
C LEU A 411 12.57 -0.35 16.07
N ASN A 412 12.66 0.26 14.89
CA ASN A 412 12.28 1.65 14.71
C ASN A 412 10.80 1.90 15.06
N ARG A 413 9.92 0.91 14.88
CA ARG A 413 8.51 1.05 15.24
C ARG A 413 8.30 0.95 16.74
N SER A 414 8.94 -0.01 17.42
CA SER A 414 8.84 -0.13 18.88
C SER A 414 9.41 1.10 19.57
N MET A 415 10.47 1.72 19.01
CA MET A 415 11.00 2.98 19.53
C MET A 415 10.15 4.20 19.16
N MET A 416 9.52 4.22 17.97
CA MET A 416 8.68 5.34 17.54
C MET A 416 7.29 5.36 18.20
N SER A 417 6.81 4.25 18.77
CA SER A 417 5.46 4.16 19.38
C SER A 417 5.26 5.03 20.63
N GLU A 418 6.34 5.58 21.22
CA GLU A 418 6.25 6.44 22.41
C GLU A 418 6.58 7.92 22.14
N THR A 419 7.16 8.26 20.99
CA THR A 419 7.50 9.66 20.70
C THR A 419 6.29 10.49 20.30
N LYS A 420 5.87 11.35 21.24
CA LYS A 420 5.10 12.59 21.03
C LYS A 420 5.70 13.44 19.90
N ARG A 421 5.47 13.08 18.63
CA ARG A 421 5.76 14.00 17.52
C ARG A 421 4.83 15.20 17.67
N LYS A 422 5.37 16.32 18.18
CA LYS A 422 4.69 17.63 18.11
C LYS A 422 4.29 17.84 16.65
N ASN A 423 2.99 17.81 16.38
CA ASN A 423 2.49 17.97 15.03
C ASN A 423 2.73 19.42 14.60
N ARG A 424 3.53 19.62 13.55
CA ARG A 424 3.95 20.93 13.04
C ARG A 424 2.74 21.83 12.68
N LYS A 425 1.59 21.26 12.34
CA LYS A 425 0.34 22.02 12.14
C LYS A 425 -0.29 22.50 13.46
N LEU A 426 -0.23 21.68 14.51
CA LEU A 426 -0.65 22.07 15.86
C LEU A 426 0.26 23.14 16.46
N SER A 427 1.56 23.15 16.14
CA SER A 427 2.42 24.27 16.55
C SER A 427 2.06 25.57 15.83
N ILE A 428 1.71 25.51 14.53
CA ILE A 428 1.25 26.71 13.79
C ILE A 428 -0.06 27.25 14.38
N LEU A 429 -1.03 26.37 14.68
CA LEU A 429 -2.32 26.76 15.27
C LEU A 429 -2.24 27.26 16.72
N LYS A 430 -1.12 27.01 17.43
CA LYS A 430 -0.90 27.56 18.78
C LYS A 430 -0.40 29.01 18.78
N HIS A 431 -0.03 29.51 17.60
CA HIS A 431 0.41 30.90 17.39
C HIS A 431 -0.65 31.74 16.65
N LEU A 432 -1.85 31.17 16.44
CA LEU A 432 -3.09 31.86 16.10
C LEU A 432 -3.94 31.92 17.36
#